data_AF-A0A149UM39-F1
#
_entry.id   AF-A0A149UM39-F1
#
_cell.length_a   1.000
_cell.length_b   1.000
_cell.length_c   1.000
_cell.angle_alpha   90.00
_cell.angle_beta   90.00
_cell.angle_gamma   90.00
#
_symmetry.space_group_name_H-M   'P 1'
#
loop_
_entity.id
_entity.type
_entity.pdbx_description
1 polymer ?
#
loop_
_entity_poly.entity_id
_entity_poly.type
_entity_poly.pdbx_seq_one_letter_code
_entity_poly.pdbx_strand_id
1 'polypeptide(L)'
;MSLRISDARELSYSDFLTRYSLWEGERQKFLSRGDLEEQRLKFLENPDYAKYESARAECLIQHVKNSICALNRLDTVEGDFAIGRVQQRQALAQFLSDIYAYKEAARKYSKASFARCWMPESQKTQAPILQDKKDEEDAIKQLRFLQHV
;
A
#
# COMPACT_ATOMS: atom_id res chain seq x y z
N MET A 1 -18.39 6.75 -8.26
CA MET A 1 -17.75 5.42 -8.39
C MET A 1 -17.47 4.88 -6.99
N SER A 2 -17.82 3.63 -6.71
CA SER A 2 -17.53 2.98 -5.41
C SER A 2 -16.41 1.96 -5.59
N LEU A 3 -15.39 2.00 -4.73
CA LEU A 3 -14.19 1.17 -4.83
C LEU A 3 -14.38 -0.10 -3.99
N ARG A 4 -14.44 -1.26 -4.66
CA ARG A 4 -14.52 -2.57 -3.99
C ARG A 4 -13.14 -3.21 -3.95
N ILE A 5 -12.67 -3.58 -2.76
CA ILE A 5 -11.33 -4.18 -2.56
C ILE A 5 -11.21 -5.54 -3.25
N SER A 6 -12.31 -6.29 -3.36
CA SER A 6 -12.37 -7.57 -4.07
C SER A 6 -11.93 -7.44 -5.53
N ASP A 7 -12.39 -6.38 -6.21
CA ASP A 7 -12.16 -6.17 -7.63
C ASP A 7 -10.67 -5.92 -7.93
N ALA A 8 -9.91 -5.37 -6.98
CA ALA A 8 -8.49 -5.05 -7.18
C ALA A 8 -7.60 -6.30 -7.31
N ARG A 9 -8.04 -7.45 -6.75
CA ARG A 9 -7.30 -8.72 -6.83
C ARG A 9 -7.48 -9.43 -8.17
N GLU A 10 -8.55 -9.11 -8.89
CA GLU A 10 -8.90 -9.74 -10.17
C GLU A 10 -8.34 -8.97 -11.37
N LEU A 11 -7.94 -7.71 -11.17
CA LEU A 11 -7.39 -6.85 -12.22
C LEU A 11 -5.89 -7.01 -12.37
N SER A 12 -5.39 -6.88 -13.60
CA SER A 12 -3.98 -6.58 -13.82
C SER A 12 -3.65 -5.19 -13.28
N TYR A 13 -2.38 -4.93 -12.96
CA TYR A 13 -2.00 -3.61 -12.42
C TYR A 13 -2.25 -2.48 -13.42
N SER A 14 -2.04 -2.69 -14.73
CA SER A 14 -2.37 -1.69 -15.75
C SER A 14 -3.88 -1.44 -15.87
N ASP A 15 -4.70 -2.49 -15.76
CA ASP A 15 -6.16 -2.34 -15.81
C ASP A 15 -6.67 -1.62 -14.57
N PHE A 16 -6.07 -1.90 -13.40
CA PHE A 16 -6.33 -1.17 -12.17
C PHE A 16 -6.04 0.33 -12.34
N LEU A 17 -4.84 0.69 -12.81
CA LEU A 17 -4.47 2.09 -13.03
C LEU A 17 -5.39 2.78 -14.03
N THR A 18 -5.83 2.08 -15.08
CA THR A 18 -6.77 2.61 -16.07
C THR A 18 -8.15 2.88 -15.44
N ARG A 19 -8.69 1.88 -14.74
CA ARG A 19 -10.01 1.93 -14.10
C ARG A 19 -10.07 2.96 -12.97
N TYR A 20 -8.96 3.19 -12.29
CA TYR A 20 -8.84 4.14 -11.17
C TYR A 20 -7.98 5.36 -11.52
N SER A 21 -7.84 5.69 -12.81
CA SER A 21 -6.99 6.78 -13.31
C SER A 21 -7.30 8.14 -12.66
N LEU A 22 -8.57 8.43 -12.35
CA LEU A 22 -8.96 9.63 -11.62
C LEU A 22 -8.36 9.66 -10.20
N TRP A 23 -8.43 8.54 -9.47
CA TRP A 23 -7.86 8.44 -8.12
C TRP A 23 -6.34 8.49 -8.14
N GLU A 24 -5.71 7.84 -9.13
CA GLU A 24 -4.25 7.91 -9.32
C GLU A 24 -3.81 9.34 -9.66
N GLY A 25 -4.57 10.06 -10.50
CA GLY A 25 -4.33 11.46 -10.82
C GLY A 25 -4.43 12.37 -9.60
N GLU A 26 -5.46 12.18 -8.76
CA GLU A 26 -5.59 12.93 -7.50
C GLU A 26 -4.47 12.59 -6.52
N ARG A 27 -4.10 11.32 -6.40
CA ARG A 27 -2.93 10.89 -5.60
C ARG A 27 -1.66 11.60 -6.07
N GLN A 28 -1.35 11.55 -7.37
CA GLN A 28 -0.14 12.20 -7.91
C GLN A 28 -0.14 13.71 -7.67
N LYS A 29 -1.27 14.39 -7.90
CA LYS A 29 -1.44 15.82 -7.59
C LYS A 29 -1.31 16.13 -6.11
N PHE A 30 -1.66 15.21 -5.22
CA PHE A 30 -1.56 15.41 -3.78
C PHE A 30 -0.12 15.22 -3.30
N LEU A 31 0.52 14.14 -3.76
CA LEU A 31 1.92 13.83 -3.46
C LEU A 31 2.90 14.87 -3.99
N SER A 32 2.51 15.69 -4.98
CA SER A 32 3.35 16.78 -5.52
C SER A 32 3.26 18.09 -4.74
N ARG A 33 2.44 18.21 -3.69
CA ARG A 33 2.15 19.49 -3.00
C ARG A 33 3.18 19.92 -1.96
N GLY A 34 4.18 19.10 -1.63
CA GLY A 34 5.14 19.42 -0.58
C GLY A 34 6.02 18.24 -0.23
N ASP A 35 6.56 18.25 0.99
CA ASP A 35 7.33 17.11 1.48
C ASP A 35 6.49 15.84 1.40
N LEU A 36 7.06 14.85 0.73
CA LEU A 36 6.38 13.62 0.38
C LEU A 36 5.88 12.94 1.65
N GLU A 37 6.68 12.89 2.71
CA GLU A 37 6.34 12.20 3.96
C GLU A 37 5.12 12.82 4.67
N GLU A 38 5.01 14.14 4.71
CA GLU A 38 3.89 14.83 5.37
C GLU A 38 2.60 14.79 4.53
N GLN A 39 2.71 14.99 3.22
CA GLN A 39 1.56 14.91 2.30
C GLN A 39 1.01 13.48 2.22
N ARG A 40 1.86 12.48 2.38
CA ARG A 40 1.49 11.05 2.42
C ARG A 40 0.62 10.70 3.61
N LEU A 41 0.96 11.21 4.80
CA LEU A 41 0.18 10.99 6.01
C LEU A 41 -1.19 11.66 5.89
N LYS A 42 -1.22 12.93 5.47
CA LYS A 42 -2.46 13.68 5.22
C LYS A 42 -3.38 13.02 4.20
N PHE A 43 -2.82 12.36 3.18
CA PHE A 43 -3.62 11.60 2.22
C PHE A 43 -4.35 10.42 2.87
N LEU A 44 -3.70 9.69 3.79
CA LEU A 44 -4.27 8.52 4.47
C LEU A 44 -5.27 8.87 5.60
N GLU A 45 -5.34 10.13 6.02
CA GLU A 45 -6.38 10.62 6.95
C GLU A 45 -7.77 10.57 6.31
N ASN A 46 -7.86 10.68 4.98
CA ASN A 46 -9.13 10.51 4.28
C ASN A 46 -9.46 9.01 4.12
N PRO A 47 -10.61 8.53 4.64
CA PRO A 47 -10.94 7.11 4.63
C PRO A 47 -11.10 6.53 3.22
N ASP A 48 -11.49 7.33 2.23
CA ASP A 48 -11.63 6.87 0.85
C ASP A 48 -10.28 6.75 0.14
N TYR A 49 -9.34 7.65 0.45
CA TYR A 49 -7.94 7.54 0.01
C TYR A 49 -7.20 6.37 0.66
N ALA A 50 -7.46 6.10 1.94
CA ALA A 50 -6.94 4.90 2.61
C ALA A 50 -7.47 3.59 2.00
N LYS A 51 -8.76 3.55 1.63
CA LYS A 51 -9.34 2.41 0.87
C LYS A 51 -8.69 2.27 -0.51
N TYR A 52 -8.46 3.38 -1.20
CA TYR A 52 -7.78 3.38 -2.49
C TYR A 52 -6.35 2.80 -2.39
N GLU A 53 -5.52 3.29 -1.47
CA GLU A 53 -4.15 2.78 -1.29
C GLU A 53 -4.13 1.31 -0.86
N SER A 54 -5.09 0.89 -0.04
CA SER A 54 -5.26 -0.52 0.33
C SER A 54 -5.54 -1.40 -0.88
N ALA A 55 -6.44 -0.97 -1.78
CA ALA A 55 -6.75 -1.69 -3.00
C ALA A 55 -5.59 -1.68 -4.01
N ARG A 56 -4.89 -0.55 -4.13
CA ARG A 56 -3.69 -0.43 -4.96
C ARG A 56 -2.59 -1.40 -4.49
N ALA A 57 -2.35 -1.47 -3.18
CA ALA A 57 -1.40 -2.41 -2.60
C ALA A 57 -1.78 -3.88 -2.84
N GLU A 58 -3.07 -4.24 -2.76
CA GLU A 58 -3.54 -5.60 -3.09
C GLU A 58 -3.30 -5.97 -4.56
N CYS A 59 -3.60 -5.04 -5.48
CA CYS A 59 -3.37 -5.26 -6.90
C CYS A 59 -1.86 -5.45 -7.18
N LEU A 60 -1.01 -4.64 -6.55
CA LEU A 60 0.44 -4.76 -6.62
C LEU A 60 0.97 -6.07 -6.05
N ILE A 61 0.48 -6.52 -4.90
CA ILE A 61 0.83 -7.82 -4.32
C ILE A 61 0.54 -8.93 -5.32
N GLN A 62 -0.64 -8.93 -5.93
CA GLN A 62 -1.01 -9.95 -6.89
C GLN A 62 -0.15 -9.89 -8.15
N HIS A 63 0.13 -8.68 -8.65
CA HIS A 63 1.01 -8.47 -9.79
C HIS A 63 2.42 -9.03 -9.55
N VAL A 64 3.04 -8.69 -8.41
CA VAL A 64 4.39 -9.16 -8.06
C VAL A 64 4.42 -10.68 -7.87
N LYS A 65 3.38 -11.26 -7.22
CA LYS A 65 3.25 -12.72 -7.11
C LYS A 65 3.18 -13.40 -8.48
N ASN A 66 2.38 -12.86 -9.39
CA ASN A 66 2.27 -13.39 -10.75
C ASN A 66 3.62 -13.31 -11.49
N SER A 67 4.37 -12.22 -11.33
CA SER A 67 5.71 -12.06 -11.92
C SER A 67 6.72 -13.06 -11.36
N ILE A 68 6.72 -13.32 -10.04
CA ILE A 68 7.56 -14.36 -9.43
C ILE A 68 7.18 -15.74 -9.97
N CYS A 69 5.89 -16.06 -10.05
CA CYS A 69 5.42 -17.33 -10.62
C CYS A 69 5.83 -17.50 -12.09
N ALA A 70 5.78 -16.44 -12.89
CA ALA A 70 6.24 -16.48 -14.28
C ALA A 70 7.74 -16.78 -14.38
N LEU A 71 8.57 -16.15 -13.53
CA LEU A 71 10.02 -16.45 -13.47
C LEU A 71 10.30 -17.89 -13.05
N ASN A 72 9.53 -18.45 -12.10
CA ASN A 72 9.68 -19.84 -11.70
C ASN A 72 9.31 -20.81 -12.84
N ARG A 73 8.30 -20.49 -13.64
CA ARG A 73 7.94 -21.29 -14.81
C ARG A 73 9.06 -21.31 -15.85
N LEU A 74 9.70 -20.17 -16.09
CA LEU A 74 10.84 -20.09 -17.01
C LEU A 74 12.00 -20.98 -16.58
N ASP A 75 12.35 -21.04 -15.29
CA ASP A 75 13.36 -21.98 -14.79
C ASP A 75 12.98 -23.44 -15.03
N THR A 76 11.70 -23.79 -14.87
CA THR A 76 11.24 -25.18 -15.11
C THR A 76 11.21 -25.56 -16.59
N VAL A 77 11.01 -24.59 -17.49
CA VAL A 77 10.90 -24.84 -18.94
C VAL A 77 12.25 -24.78 -19.64
N GLU A 78 13.12 -23.85 -19.25
CA GLU A 78 14.42 -23.64 -19.89
C GLU A 78 15.53 -24.52 -19.30
N GLY A 79 15.29 -25.19 -18.17
CA GLY A 79 16.24 -26.14 -17.55
C GLY A 79 17.48 -25.51 -16.91
N ASP A 80 17.77 -24.24 -17.21
CA ASP A 80 18.93 -23.52 -16.67
C ASP A 80 18.52 -22.50 -15.60
N PHE A 81 19.14 -22.57 -14.43
CA PHE A 81 19.05 -21.53 -13.40
C PHE A 81 19.92 -20.33 -13.80
N ALA A 82 19.33 -19.30 -14.39
CA ALA A 82 20.05 -18.07 -14.69
C ALA A 82 20.24 -17.21 -13.42
N ILE A 83 21.49 -16.83 -13.10
CA ILE A 83 21.81 -15.96 -11.95
C ILE A 83 20.98 -14.66 -11.98
N GLY A 84 20.75 -14.08 -13.16
CA GLY A 84 19.90 -12.90 -13.34
C GLY A 84 18.45 -13.12 -12.91
N ARG A 85 17.87 -14.30 -13.16
CA ARG A 85 16.50 -14.63 -12.72
C ARG A 85 16.41 -14.81 -11.20
N VAL A 86 17.44 -15.35 -10.57
CA VAL A 86 17.53 -15.46 -9.10
C VAL A 86 17.54 -14.06 -8.47
N GLN A 87 18.39 -13.16 -8.98
CA GLN A 87 18.46 -11.77 -8.50
C GLN A 87 17.12 -11.05 -8.71
N GLN A 88 16.47 -11.24 -9.85
CA GLN A 88 15.16 -10.64 -10.14
C GLN A 88 14.09 -11.14 -9.16
N ARG A 89 14.05 -12.44 -8.84
CA ARG A 89 13.12 -12.96 -7.81
C ARG A 89 13.41 -12.42 -6.43
N GLN A 90 14.68 -12.30 -6.04
CA GLN A 90 15.05 -11.71 -4.75
C GLN A 90 14.60 -10.25 -4.66
N ALA A 91 14.83 -9.46 -5.70
CA ALA A 91 14.36 -8.07 -5.77
C ALA A 91 12.82 -7.99 -5.69
N LEU A 92 12.11 -8.84 -6.43
CA LEU A 92 10.63 -8.92 -6.37
C LEU A 92 10.12 -9.38 -5.00
N ALA A 93 10.81 -10.31 -4.32
CA ALA A 93 10.44 -10.77 -2.99
C ALA A 93 10.66 -9.67 -1.92
N GLN A 94 11.75 -8.92 -2.02
CA GLN A 94 11.98 -7.75 -1.17
C GLN A 94 10.89 -6.71 -1.40
N PHE A 95 10.62 -6.40 -2.67
CA PHE A 95 9.58 -5.45 -3.03
C PHE A 95 8.18 -5.89 -2.56
N LEU A 96 7.88 -7.18 -2.63
CA LEU A 96 6.65 -7.75 -2.09
C LEU A 96 6.55 -7.54 -0.57
N SER A 97 7.64 -7.74 0.16
CA SER A 97 7.73 -7.46 1.61
C SER A 97 7.46 -6.00 1.90
N ASP A 98 8.03 -5.09 1.11
CA ASP A 98 7.82 -3.65 1.23
C ASP A 98 6.35 -3.26 0.99
N ILE A 99 5.67 -3.88 0.01
CA ILE A 99 4.24 -3.65 -0.23
C ILE A 99 3.39 -4.13 0.95
N TYR A 100 3.72 -5.28 1.55
CA TYR A 100 3.02 -5.78 2.73
C TYR A 100 3.19 -4.85 3.94
N ALA A 101 4.42 -4.40 4.20
CA ALA A 101 4.72 -3.45 5.27
C ALA A 101 3.96 -2.14 5.06
N TYR A 102 3.98 -1.60 3.83
CA TYR A 102 3.25 -0.40 3.45
C TYR A 102 1.73 -0.54 3.71
N LYS A 103 1.12 -1.62 3.22
CA LYS A 103 -0.32 -1.87 3.35
C LYS A 103 -0.75 -1.94 4.81
N GLU A 104 0.02 -2.62 5.64
CA GLU A 104 -0.28 -2.74 7.06
C GLU A 104 -0.08 -1.42 7.81
N ALA A 105 0.97 -0.68 7.49
CA ALA A 105 1.23 0.64 8.07
C ALA A 105 0.12 1.64 7.69
N ALA A 106 -0.30 1.67 6.41
CA ALA A 106 -1.41 2.51 5.97
C ALA A 106 -2.72 2.18 6.68
N ARG A 107 -3.01 0.88 6.91
CA ARG A 107 -4.17 0.43 7.67
C ARG A 107 -4.13 0.89 9.12
N LYS A 108 -3.00 0.73 9.80
CA LYS A 108 -2.80 1.16 11.20
C LYS A 108 -2.95 2.66 11.35
N TYR A 109 -2.27 3.42 10.48
CA TYR A 109 -2.33 4.88 10.49
C TYR A 109 -3.75 5.41 10.26
N SER A 110 -4.44 4.92 9.22
CA SER A 110 -5.81 5.35 8.92
C SER A 110 -6.78 5.03 10.07
N LYS A 111 -6.65 3.86 10.71
CA LYS A 111 -7.46 3.49 11.88
C LYS A 111 -7.20 4.41 13.08
N ALA A 112 -5.93 4.68 13.40
CA ALA A 112 -5.55 5.55 14.51
C ALA A 112 -6.00 7.00 14.28
N SER A 113 -5.83 7.51 13.07
CA SER A 113 -6.29 8.85 12.68
C SER A 113 -7.82 8.98 12.77
N PHE A 114 -8.56 7.97 12.31
CA PHE A 114 -10.03 7.97 12.38
C PHE A 114 -10.55 7.94 13.82
N ALA A 115 -9.95 7.13 14.69
CA ALA A 115 -10.29 7.08 16.12
C ALA A 115 -10.16 8.46 16.78
N ARG A 116 -9.16 9.26 16.40
CA ARG A 116 -8.97 10.64 16.90
C ARG A 116 -10.00 11.64 16.39
N CYS A 117 -10.38 11.58 15.11
CA CYS A 117 -11.26 12.59 14.49
C CYS A 117 -12.74 12.41 14.81
N TRP A 118 -13.19 11.20 15.18
CA TRP A 118 -14.62 10.87 15.32
C TRP A 118 -15.05 10.42 16.72
N MET A 119 -14.15 10.35 17.70
CA MET A 119 -14.54 10.08 19.09
C MET A 119 -15.12 11.35 19.76
N PRO A 120 -16.30 11.26 20.41
CA PRO A 120 -16.80 12.32 21.28
C PRO A 120 -15.77 12.65 22.35
N GLU A 121 -15.61 13.94 22.70
CA GLU A 121 -14.65 14.39 23.71
C GLU A 121 -14.79 13.69 25.07
N SER A 122 -15.99 13.24 25.40
CA SER A 122 -16.31 12.46 26.61
C SER A 122 -15.79 11.02 26.59
N GLN A 123 -15.39 10.49 25.44
CA GLN A 123 -14.82 9.13 25.27
C GLN A 123 -13.32 9.13 25.01
N LYS A 124 -12.67 10.30 25.05
CA LYS A 124 -11.20 10.44 25.02
C LYS A 124 -10.57 9.98 26.35
N THR A 125 -10.78 8.73 26.75
CA THR A 125 -10.05 8.14 27.88
C THR A 125 -8.58 7.93 27.51
N GLN A 126 -7.67 8.20 28.45
CA GLN A 126 -6.23 8.37 28.21
C GLN A 126 -5.50 7.10 27.72
N ALA A 127 -6.04 5.90 27.92
CA ALA A 127 -5.37 4.64 27.56
C ALA A 127 -5.46 4.26 26.06
N PRO A 128 -6.63 4.24 25.39
CA PRO A 128 -6.71 3.98 23.95
C PRO A 128 -5.97 5.03 23.11
N ILE A 129 -5.99 6.29 23.53
CA ILE A 129 -5.27 7.39 22.83
C ILE A 129 -3.75 7.18 22.84
N LEU A 130 -3.19 6.65 23.94
CA LEU A 130 -1.75 6.37 24.04
C LEU A 130 -1.33 5.20 23.14
N GLN A 131 -2.16 4.16 23.03
CA GLN A 131 -1.92 3.03 22.13
C GLN A 131 -2.05 3.46 20.66
N ASP A 132 -3.08 4.25 20.34
CA ASP A 132 -3.30 4.77 18.98
C ASP A 132 -2.17 5.70 18.53
N LYS A 133 -1.62 6.55 19.43
CA LYS A 133 -0.44 7.37 19.13
C LYS A 133 0.83 6.54 18.87
N LYS A 134 1.03 5.47 19.64
CA LYS A 134 2.17 4.57 19.43
C LYS A 134 2.04 3.81 18.11
N ASP A 135 0.84 3.35 17.78
CA ASP A 135 0.54 2.70 16.51
C ASP A 135 0.70 3.68 15.33
N GLU A 136 0.36 4.96 15.51
CA GLU A 136 0.60 6.05 14.55
C GLU A 136 2.11 6.26 14.31
N GLU A 137 2.91 6.42 15.37
CA GLU A 137 4.37 6.58 15.29
C GLU A 137 5.06 5.36 14.65
N ASP A 138 4.64 4.16 15.00
CA ASP A 138 5.21 2.93 14.43
C ASP A 138 4.78 2.71 12.98
N ALA A 139 3.55 3.10 12.61
CA ALA A 139 3.11 3.11 11.22
C ALA A 139 3.89 4.14 10.39
N ILE A 140 4.14 5.33 10.91
CA ILE A 140 4.95 6.37 10.23
C ILE A 140 6.35 5.83 9.91
N LYS A 141 7.01 5.15 10.87
CA LYS A 141 8.34 4.53 10.66
C LYS A 141 8.33 3.45 9.57
N GLN A 142 7.19 2.76 9.38
CA GLN A 142 7.01 1.69 8.40
C GLN A 142 6.43 2.18 7.06
N LEU A 143 5.87 3.38 7.01
CA LEU A 143 5.34 4.05 5.81
C LEU A 143 6.48 4.56 4.90
N ARG A 144 7.40 3.68 4.53
CA ARG A 144 8.26 3.89 3.37
C ARG A 144 7.39 3.66 2.13
N PHE A 145 6.73 4.71 1.67
CA PHE A 145 5.85 4.64 0.50
C PHE A 145 6.60 4.07 -0.70
N LEU A 146 5.90 3.21 -1.44
CA LEU A 146 6.37 2.60 -2.67
C LEU A 146 6.52 3.69 -3.76
N GLN A 147 7.66 4.40 -3.76
CA GLN A 147 7.92 5.57 -4.62
C GLN A 147 8.11 5.22 -6.10
N HIS A 148 8.38 3.96 -6.42
CA HIS A 148 8.84 3.54 -7.75
C HIS A 148 8.08 2.35 -8.32
N VAL A 149 6.75 2.30 -8.16
CA VAL A 149 5.91 1.27 -8.78
C VAL A 149 5.11 1.79 -9.95
#